data_AF-A8MKB2-F1
#
_entry.id   AF-A8MKB2-F1
#
_cell.length_a   1.000
_cell.length_b   1.000
_cell.length_c   1.000
_cell.angle_alpha   90.00
_cell.angle_beta   90.00
_cell.angle_gamma   90.00
#
_symmetry.space_group_name_H-M   'P 1'
#
loop_
_entity.id
_entity.type
_entity.pdbx_description
1 polymer ?
#
loop_
_entity_poly.entity_id
_entity_poly.type
_entity_poly.pdbx_seq_one_letter_code
_entity_poly.pdbx_strand_id
1 'polypeptide(L)'
;MIHVIIPEDPSVQLKEMVAFALEGMEVVVIRGSENLPDLRNQKILFAVELNSIGLNPALMEILSHLTEKGNDTLLGATAAMIIHSSTELYTKSSAANIIFLANQLGCSFIGHPLVEATGNLNNLKTWQKNMDLSLQEISLELSRRLVHRLLSYSPTKLKKPKIAYLHSSLKAKSNTLMLWRMVEGELDGLDIEEVFIENASVFDCFGCTYKTCLELGKRNNCFYGDVMTEKFTPIIEAADILVWICPNYNDSISSNLVAVINRLTTLYRKMSFHNKRIYSIIVSGNSGSDSIARQLIDGLNINKGFYLPPYFALMETANDAGSILKVDNIEEKAKLYAANLKRFL
;
A
#
# COMPACT_ATOMS: atom_id res chain seq x y z
N MET A 1 -15.73 10.14 -16.16
CA MET A 1 -14.75 9.29 -16.85
C MET A 1 -13.87 8.47 -15.91
N ILE A 2 -13.70 7.18 -16.17
CA ILE A 2 -12.71 6.26 -15.55
C ILE A 2 -11.97 5.49 -16.64
N HIS A 3 -10.67 5.25 -16.45
CA HIS A 3 -9.83 4.45 -17.35
C HIS A 3 -9.73 3.02 -16.80
N VAL A 4 -10.03 2.03 -17.62
CA VAL A 4 -10.07 0.62 -17.21
C VAL A 4 -9.06 -0.15 -18.02
N ILE A 5 -8.02 -0.65 -17.35
CA ILE A 5 -7.04 -1.55 -17.97
C ILE A 5 -7.54 -2.98 -17.73
N ILE A 6 -7.90 -3.68 -18.80
CA ILE A 6 -8.52 -5.01 -18.76
C ILE A 6 -7.98 -5.85 -19.91
N PRO A 7 -7.71 -7.16 -19.73
CA PRO A 7 -7.31 -8.03 -20.84
C PRO A 7 -8.37 -8.06 -21.96
N GLU A 8 -7.97 -8.46 -23.17
CA GLU A 8 -8.89 -8.63 -24.31
C GLU A 8 -10.01 -9.64 -23.99
N ASP A 9 -9.62 -10.82 -23.50
CA ASP A 9 -10.51 -11.92 -23.17
C ASP A 9 -10.49 -12.24 -21.65
N PRO A 10 -11.16 -11.44 -20.81
CA PRO A 10 -11.30 -11.74 -19.38
C PRO A 10 -12.24 -12.95 -19.19
N SER A 11 -12.11 -13.64 -18.04
CA SER A 11 -13.08 -14.65 -17.64
C SER A 11 -14.48 -14.06 -17.47
N VAL A 12 -15.50 -14.92 -17.49
CA VAL A 12 -16.89 -14.53 -17.17
C VAL A 12 -16.95 -13.82 -15.81
N GLN A 13 -16.24 -14.35 -14.81
CA GLN A 13 -16.17 -13.79 -13.47
C GLN A 13 -15.69 -12.32 -13.47
N LEU A 14 -14.51 -12.06 -14.04
CA LEU A 14 -13.95 -10.71 -14.07
C LEU A 14 -14.81 -9.77 -14.92
N LYS A 15 -15.34 -10.27 -16.05
CA LYS A 15 -16.21 -9.50 -16.94
C LYS A 15 -17.47 -9.02 -16.23
N GLU A 16 -18.14 -9.90 -15.48
CA GLU A 16 -19.33 -9.55 -14.70
C GLU A 16 -19.02 -8.56 -13.58
N MET A 17 -17.94 -8.79 -12.82
CA MET A 17 -17.48 -7.88 -11.75
C MET A 17 -17.22 -6.47 -12.28
N VAL A 18 -16.53 -6.35 -13.40
CA VAL A 18 -16.20 -5.06 -14.03
C VAL A 18 -17.44 -4.40 -14.63
N ALA A 19 -18.28 -5.15 -15.35
CA ALA A 19 -19.49 -4.62 -15.96
C ALA A 19 -20.47 -4.08 -14.91
N PHE A 20 -20.70 -4.84 -13.84
CA PHE A 20 -21.56 -4.43 -12.73
C PHE A 20 -20.98 -3.21 -11.97
N ALA A 21 -19.66 -3.17 -11.78
CA ALA A 21 -19.02 -2.07 -11.07
C ALA A 21 -19.01 -0.74 -11.84
N LEU A 22 -19.09 -0.79 -13.18
CA LEU A 22 -19.02 0.37 -14.07
C LEU A 22 -20.38 0.78 -14.66
N GLU A 23 -21.47 0.15 -14.21
CA GLU A 23 -22.81 0.44 -14.73
C GLU A 23 -23.15 1.94 -14.63
N GLY A 24 -23.58 2.52 -15.76
CA GLY A 24 -23.92 3.95 -15.84
C GLY A 24 -22.74 4.91 -15.81
N MET A 25 -21.49 4.41 -15.91
CA MET A 25 -20.28 5.23 -15.89
C MET A 25 -19.71 5.46 -17.29
N GLU A 26 -19.07 6.61 -17.48
CA GLU A 26 -18.28 6.90 -18.67
C GLU A 26 -16.89 6.24 -18.54
N VAL A 27 -16.59 5.31 -19.45
CA VAL A 27 -15.42 4.41 -19.37
C VAL A 27 -14.53 4.53 -20.61
N VAL A 28 -13.23 4.63 -20.39
CA VAL A 28 -12.19 4.44 -21.42
C VAL A 28 -11.53 3.08 -21.18
N VAL A 29 -11.67 2.16 -22.14
CA VAL A 29 -11.13 0.80 -22.02
C VAL A 29 -9.76 0.70 -22.69
N ILE A 30 -8.79 0.12 -21.99
CA ILE A 30 -7.41 -0.08 -22.44
C ILE A 30 -7.12 -1.58 -22.38
N ARG A 31 -6.80 -2.18 -23.53
CA ARG A 31 -6.60 -3.64 -23.65
C ARG A 31 -5.18 -4.07 -23.99
N GLY A 32 -4.37 -3.16 -24.51
CA GLY A 32 -3.01 -3.43 -24.93
C GLY A 32 -2.12 -2.21 -24.77
N SER A 33 -0.84 -2.40 -25.08
CA SER A 33 0.23 -1.39 -25.05
C SER A 33 0.17 -0.41 -26.23
N GLU A 34 -0.56 -0.76 -27.29
CA GLU A 34 -0.70 0.06 -28.49
C GLU A 34 -1.55 1.32 -28.22
N ASN A 35 -1.05 2.49 -28.63
CA ASN A 35 -1.75 3.77 -28.56
C ASN A 35 -2.31 4.13 -27.16
N LEU A 36 -1.56 3.81 -26.09
CA LEU A 36 -1.96 4.16 -24.72
C LEU A 36 -2.29 5.66 -24.60
N PRO A 37 -3.46 6.02 -24.04
CA PRO A 37 -3.78 7.42 -23.75
C PRO A 37 -2.87 7.98 -22.65
N ASP A 38 -2.90 9.30 -22.47
CA ASP A 38 -2.26 9.92 -21.32
C ASP A 38 -3.01 9.56 -20.03
N LEU A 39 -2.36 8.78 -19.17
CA LEU A 39 -2.92 8.27 -17.93
C LEU A 39 -2.64 9.16 -16.72
N ARG A 40 -1.93 10.28 -16.90
CA ARG A 40 -1.67 11.24 -15.82
C ARG A 40 -2.97 11.90 -15.36
N ASN A 41 -3.07 12.13 -14.05
CA ASN A 41 -4.25 12.73 -13.39
C ASN A 41 -5.57 11.96 -13.58
N GLN A 42 -5.53 10.71 -14.03
CA GLN A 42 -6.73 9.91 -14.28
C GLN A 42 -7.17 9.07 -13.08
N LYS A 43 -8.44 8.65 -13.08
CA LYS A 43 -8.93 7.54 -12.26
C LYS A 43 -8.73 6.24 -13.03
N ILE A 44 -7.98 5.30 -12.46
CA ILE A 44 -7.60 4.05 -13.13
C ILE A 44 -8.12 2.85 -12.34
N LEU A 45 -8.88 1.99 -13.01
CA LEU A 45 -9.22 0.66 -12.49
C LEU A 45 -8.37 -0.39 -13.22
N PHE A 46 -7.53 -1.09 -12.47
CA PHE A 46 -6.87 -2.29 -12.97
C PHE A 46 -7.82 -3.48 -12.81
N ALA A 47 -8.31 -4.04 -13.92
CA ALA A 47 -9.09 -5.26 -13.96
C ALA A 47 -8.18 -6.41 -14.41
N VAL A 48 -7.74 -7.23 -13.45
CA VAL A 48 -6.64 -8.16 -13.61
C VAL A 48 -7.17 -9.60 -13.64
N GLU A 49 -6.98 -10.28 -14.75
CA GLU A 49 -7.19 -11.73 -14.87
C GLU A 49 -5.84 -12.44 -14.72
N LEU A 50 -5.71 -13.37 -13.78
CA LEU A 50 -4.51 -14.18 -13.62
C LEU A 50 -4.68 -15.53 -14.30
N ASN A 51 -3.65 -15.96 -15.02
CA ASN A 51 -3.56 -17.34 -15.50
C ASN A 51 -3.27 -18.33 -14.36
N SER A 52 -3.21 -19.63 -14.66
CA SER A 52 -3.03 -20.70 -13.67
C SER A 52 -1.72 -20.63 -12.87
N ILE A 53 -0.74 -19.82 -13.31
CA ILE A 53 0.53 -19.59 -12.64
C ILE A 53 0.66 -18.18 -12.04
N GLY A 54 -0.45 -17.43 -11.97
CA GLY A 54 -0.51 -16.15 -11.27
C GLY A 54 -0.04 -14.93 -12.08
N LEU A 55 0.06 -15.05 -13.41
CA LEU A 55 0.56 -13.99 -14.29
C LEU A 55 -0.56 -13.36 -15.12
N ASN A 56 -0.37 -12.09 -15.48
CA ASN A 56 -1.14 -11.37 -16.50
C ASN A 56 -0.16 -10.72 -17.50
N PRO A 57 0.22 -11.41 -18.58
CA PRO A 57 1.23 -10.90 -19.53
C PRO A 57 0.84 -9.57 -20.19
N ALA A 58 -0.42 -9.41 -20.60
CA ALA A 58 -0.89 -8.20 -21.26
C ALA A 58 -0.74 -6.95 -20.38
N LEU A 59 -1.08 -7.06 -19.09
CA LEU A 59 -0.86 -5.97 -18.14
C LEU A 59 0.62 -5.68 -17.91
N MET A 60 1.46 -6.71 -17.83
CA MET A 60 2.91 -6.52 -17.70
C MET A 60 3.49 -5.78 -18.89
N GLU A 61 3.01 -6.07 -20.11
CA GLU A 61 3.41 -5.37 -21.32
C GLU A 61 3.01 -3.89 -21.30
N ILE A 62 1.78 -3.58 -20.88
CA ILE A 62 1.31 -2.19 -20.70
C ILE A 62 2.20 -1.45 -19.69
N LEU A 63 2.48 -2.04 -18.53
CA LEU A 63 3.34 -1.42 -17.50
C LEU A 63 4.78 -1.26 -17.99
N SER A 64 5.31 -2.22 -18.75
CA SER A 64 6.63 -2.12 -19.38
C SER A 64 6.68 -0.93 -20.34
N HIS A 65 5.68 -0.80 -21.21
CA HIS A 65 5.61 0.30 -22.18
C HIS A 65 5.45 1.67 -21.52
N LEU A 66 4.69 1.76 -20.42
CA LEU A 66 4.61 2.98 -19.61
C LEU A 66 5.95 3.31 -18.93
N THR A 67 6.70 2.30 -18.50
CA THR A 67 8.03 2.47 -17.90
C THR A 67 9.04 2.99 -18.93
N GLU A 68 9.03 2.45 -20.15
CA GLU A 68 9.89 2.88 -21.26
C GLU A 68 9.69 4.36 -21.63
N LYS A 69 8.46 4.87 -21.46
CA LYS A 69 8.11 6.29 -21.69
C LYS A 69 8.55 7.22 -20.55
N GLY A 70 8.90 6.68 -19.38
CA GLY A 70 9.41 7.42 -18.23
C GLY A 70 8.65 7.15 -16.93
N ASN A 71 9.22 7.63 -15.81
CA ASN A 71 8.77 7.31 -14.45
C ASN A 71 7.55 8.12 -13.99
N ASP A 72 7.01 9.02 -14.83
CA ASP A 72 5.92 9.93 -14.48
C ASP A 72 4.66 9.67 -15.32
N THR A 73 4.58 8.54 -16.01
CA THR A 73 3.49 8.21 -16.93
C THR A 73 2.14 7.98 -16.26
N LEU A 74 2.12 7.71 -14.94
CA LEU A 74 0.91 7.63 -14.13
C LEU A 74 0.84 8.75 -13.08
N LEU A 75 1.64 9.81 -13.23
CA LEU A 75 1.72 10.89 -12.25
C LEU A 75 0.35 11.55 -12.02
N GLY A 76 -0.05 11.62 -10.75
CA GLY A 76 -1.34 12.22 -10.35
C GLY A 76 -2.52 11.27 -10.56
N ALA A 77 -2.32 10.09 -11.14
CA ALA A 77 -3.36 9.09 -11.22
C ALA A 77 -3.72 8.56 -9.81
N THR A 78 -4.98 8.22 -9.64
CA THR A 78 -5.46 7.45 -8.48
C THR A 78 -6.03 6.15 -8.96
N ALA A 79 -5.66 5.04 -8.35
CA ALA A 79 -6.06 3.72 -8.80
C ALA A 79 -6.67 2.82 -7.71
N ALA A 80 -7.40 1.83 -8.21
CA ALA A 80 -7.88 0.66 -7.49
C ALA A 80 -7.81 -0.57 -8.42
N MET A 81 -8.05 -1.75 -7.87
CA MET A 81 -7.88 -3.03 -8.57
C MET A 81 -8.99 -4.02 -8.24
N ILE A 82 -9.54 -4.63 -9.29
CA ILE A 82 -10.30 -5.88 -9.20
C ILE A 82 -9.41 -6.97 -9.78
N ILE A 83 -9.17 -8.03 -9.02
CA ILE A 83 -8.33 -9.14 -9.46
C ILE A 83 -9.09 -10.46 -9.35
N HIS A 84 -8.98 -11.27 -10.40
CA HIS A 84 -9.50 -12.63 -10.45
C HIS A 84 -8.37 -13.63 -10.75
N SER A 85 -8.45 -14.81 -10.14
CA SER A 85 -7.59 -15.96 -10.40
C SER A 85 -8.45 -17.19 -10.56
N SER A 86 -8.12 -18.04 -11.53
CA SER A 86 -8.76 -19.37 -11.67
C SER A 86 -8.36 -20.36 -10.56
N THR A 87 -7.48 -19.94 -9.65
CA THR A 87 -6.97 -20.74 -8.52
C THR A 87 -7.18 -20.02 -7.18
N GLU A 88 -6.87 -20.69 -6.08
CA GLU A 88 -6.89 -20.09 -4.75
C GLU A 88 -5.65 -19.24 -4.41
N LEU A 89 -4.74 -19.09 -5.37
CA LEU A 89 -3.42 -18.50 -5.17
C LEU A 89 -3.23 -17.22 -6.01
N TYR A 90 -2.13 -16.53 -5.69
CA TYR A 90 -1.49 -15.46 -6.46
C TYR A 90 -2.13 -14.07 -6.44
N THR A 91 -3.43 -13.96 -6.19
CA THR A 91 -4.16 -12.67 -6.20
C THR A 91 -3.49 -11.59 -5.34
N LYS A 92 -3.14 -11.87 -4.08
CA LYS A 92 -2.44 -10.90 -3.20
C LYS A 92 -1.04 -10.55 -3.67
N SER A 93 -0.22 -11.55 -4.00
CA SER A 93 1.17 -11.33 -4.41
C SER A 93 1.27 -10.58 -5.74
N SER A 94 0.40 -10.91 -6.70
CA SER A 94 0.31 -10.23 -7.99
C SER A 94 -0.24 -8.82 -7.84
N ALA A 95 -1.26 -8.61 -6.99
CA ALA A 95 -1.77 -7.26 -6.70
C ALA A 95 -0.70 -6.36 -6.09
N ALA A 96 0.04 -6.83 -5.07
CA ALA A 96 1.13 -6.07 -4.46
C ALA A 96 2.23 -5.72 -5.48
N ASN A 97 2.55 -6.64 -6.40
CA ASN A 97 3.51 -6.39 -7.48
C ASN A 97 3.03 -5.33 -8.48
N ILE A 98 1.78 -5.44 -8.95
CA ILE A 98 1.21 -4.47 -9.89
C ILE A 98 1.12 -3.08 -9.25
N ILE A 99 0.69 -3.00 -7.99
CA ILE A 99 0.63 -1.74 -7.24
C ILE A 99 2.03 -1.13 -7.12
N PHE A 100 3.04 -1.94 -6.78
CA PHE A 100 4.44 -1.48 -6.72
C PHE A 100 4.89 -0.90 -8.06
N LEU A 101 4.74 -1.64 -9.16
CA LEU A 101 5.13 -1.20 -10.50
C LEU A 101 4.43 0.10 -10.91
N ALA A 102 3.10 0.18 -10.75
CA ALA A 102 2.35 1.39 -11.07
C ALA A 102 2.73 2.56 -10.17
N ASN A 103 3.07 2.33 -8.90
CA ASN A 103 3.49 3.37 -7.97
C ASN A 103 4.85 3.98 -8.33
N GLN A 104 5.77 3.16 -8.87
CA GLN A 104 7.04 3.64 -9.43
C GLN A 104 6.86 4.52 -10.68
N LEU A 105 5.67 4.51 -11.29
CA LEU A 105 5.30 5.39 -12.41
C LEU A 105 4.50 6.63 -11.96
N GLY A 106 4.39 6.86 -10.65
CA GLY A 106 3.69 8.02 -10.08
C GLY A 106 2.20 7.81 -9.80
N CYS A 107 1.72 6.57 -9.85
CA CYS A 107 0.34 6.24 -9.49
C CYS A 107 0.15 6.19 -7.97
N SER A 108 -0.96 6.74 -7.48
CA SER A 108 -1.39 6.58 -6.09
C SER A 108 -2.52 5.55 -5.98
N PHE A 109 -2.66 4.92 -4.81
CA PHE A 109 -3.73 3.96 -4.56
C PHE A 109 -4.55 4.36 -3.33
N ILE A 110 -5.88 4.28 -3.45
CA ILE A 110 -6.80 4.52 -2.33
C ILE A 110 -6.56 3.49 -1.22
N GLY A 111 -6.99 3.78 0.01
CA GLY A 111 -6.99 2.78 1.08
C GLY A 111 -7.90 1.59 0.74
N HIS A 112 -7.48 0.36 1.03
CA HIS A 112 -8.17 -0.87 0.61
C HIS A 112 -8.52 -0.81 -0.89
N PRO A 113 -7.51 -0.71 -1.77
CA PRO A 113 -7.72 -0.52 -3.20
C PRO A 113 -8.08 -1.82 -3.92
N LEU A 114 -8.22 -2.96 -3.23
CA LEU A 114 -8.31 -4.28 -3.85
C LEU A 114 -9.64 -4.97 -3.56
N VAL A 115 -10.29 -5.47 -4.60
CA VAL A 115 -11.28 -6.54 -4.52
C VAL A 115 -10.70 -7.79 -5.16
N GLU A 116 -10.71 -8.89 -4.41
CA GLU A 116 -10.13 -10.17 -4.80
C GLU A 116 -11.23 -11.20 -5.03
N ALA A 117 -11.13 -11.94 -6.14
CA ALA A 117 -11.95 -13.09 -6.45
C ALA A 117 -11.04 -14.29 -6.74
N THR A 118 -10.89 -15.21 -5.78
CA THR A 118 -10.18 -16.48 -6.01
C THR A 118 -11.06 -17.50 -6.72
N GLY A 119 -10.49 -18.59 -7.23
CA GLY A 119 -11.17 -19.52 -8.15
C GLY A 119 -12.54 -20.01 -7.67
N ASN A 120 -12.71 -20.27 -6.38
CA ASN A 120 -14.00 -20.66 -5.79
C ASN A 120 -14.68 -19.56 -4.94
N LEU A 121 -14.13 -18.34 -4.94
CA LEU A 121 -14.60 -17.18 -4.18
C LEU A 121 -14.68 -17.37 -2.66
N ASN A 122 -14.04 -18.40 -2.10
CA ASN A 122 -14.11 -18.69 -0.66
C ASN A 122 -13.49 -17.58 0.19
N ASN A 123 -12.58 -16.78 -0.38
CA ASN A 123 -12.04 -15.59 0.26
C ASN A 123 -13.15 -14.59 0.64
N LEU A 124 -14.32 -14.64 -0.03
CA LEU A 124 -15.49 -13.79 0.24
C LEU A 124 -16.44 -14.33 1.32
N LYS A 125 -16.25 -15.54 1.84
CA LYS A 125 -17.12 -16.12 2.90
C LYS A 125 -17.19 -15.28 4.17
N THR A 126 -16.16 -14.48 4.44
CA THR A 126 -16.18 -13.55 5.58
C THR A 126 -17.24 -12.46 5.42
N TRP A 127 -17.55 -12.06 4.19
CA TRP A 127 -18.58 -11.07 3.87
C TRP A 127 -20.00 -11.64 3.95
N GLN A 128 -20.19 -12.94 3.66
CA GLN A 128 -21.50 -13.60 3.84
C GLN A 128 -22.03 -13.52 5.27
N LYS A 129 -21.16 -13.35 6.26
CA LYS A 129 -21.57 -13.14 7.66
C LYS A 129 -22.32 -11.82 7.87
N ASN A 130 -22.16 -10.87 6.96
CA ASN A 130 -22.72 -9.51 7.04
C ASN A 130 -23.56 -9.13 5.80
N MET A 131 -23.59 -9.97 4.77
CA MET A 131 -24.29 -9.75 3.50
C MET A 131 -25.07 -11.03 3.18
N ASP A 132 -26.39 -10.94 3.15
CA ASP A 132 -27.28 -12.05 2.79
C ASP A 132 -27.32 -12.20 1.26
N LEU A 133 -26.18 -12.58 0.68
CA LEU A 133 -25.93 -12.67 -0.75
C LEU A 133 -25.05 -13.89 -1.06
N SER A 134 -25.14 -14.41 -2.28
CA SER A 134 -24.21 -15.42 -2.80
C SER A 134 -22.79 -14.85 -2.90
N LEU A 135 -21.78 -15.73 -2.95
CA LEU A 135 -20.38 -15.30 -3.14
C LEU A 135 -20.21 -14.50 -4.44
N GLN A 136 -20.98 -14.86 -5.48
CA GLN A 136 -20.98 -14.14 -6.75
C GLN A 136 -21.50 -12.72 -6.56
N GLU A 137 -22.69 -12.55 -6.00
CA GLU A 137 -23.29 -11.23 -5.75
C GLU A 137 -22.42 -10.37 -4.83
N ILE A 138 -21.74 -10.98 -3.85
CA ILE A 138 -20.77 -10.27 -3.00
C ILE A 138 -19.59 -9.76 -3.84
N SER A 139 -19.05 -10.57 -4.76
CA SER A 139 -17.94 -10.14 -5.63
C SER A 139 -18.34 -8.93 -6.49
N LEU A 140 -19.56 -8.91 -7.02
CA LEU A 140 -20.12 -7.81 -7.80
C LEU A 140 -20.30 -6.56 -6.93
N GLU A 141 -20.92 -6.72 -5.75
CA GLU A 141 -21.20 -5.62 -4.85
C GLU A 141 -19.94 -4.95 -4.29
N LEU A 142 -18.93 -5.74 -3.91
CA LEU A 142 -17.65 -5.21 -3.47
C LEU A 142 -16.93 -4.47 -4.60
N SER A 143 -16.99 -4.98 -5.83
CA SER A 143 -16.42 -4.33 -7.01
C SER A 143 -17.06 -2.97 -7.27
N ARG A 144 -18.40 -2.88 -7.23
CA ARG A 144 -19.14 -1.63 -7.35
C ARG A 144 -18.78 -0.63 -6.25
N ARG A 145 -18.72 -1.07 -4.99
CA ARG A 145 -18.30 -0.23 -3.86
C ARG A 145 -16.88 0.30 -4.04
N LEU A 146 -15.97 -0.52 -4.54
CA LEU A 146 -14.58 -0.10 -4.80
C LEU A 146 -14.53 1.00 -5.87
N VAL A 147 -15.23 0.81 -6.99
CA VAL A 147 -15.24 1.79 -8.09
C VAL A 147 -15.88 3.11 -7.67
N HIS A 148 -17.01 3.09 -6.96
CA HIS A 148 -17.60 4.31 -6.43
C HIS A 148 -16.64 5.05 -5.48
N ARG A 149 -15.94 4.32 -4.59
CA ARG A 149 -14.91 4.91 -3.72
C ARG A 149 -13.77 5.53 -4.53
N LEU A 150 -13.27 4.85 -5.56
CA LEU A 150 -12.22 5.37 -6.43
C LEU A 150 -12.62 6.69 -7.11
N LEU A 151 -13.84 6.74 -7.66
CA LEU A 151 -14.36 7.90 -8.38
C LEU A 151 -14.60 9.09 -7.45
N SER A 152 -15.11 8.84 -6.24
CA SER A 152 -15.37 9.87 -5.23
C SER A 152 -14.11 10.29 -4.46
N TYR A 153 -13.03 9.51 -4.53
CA TYR A 153 -11.83 9.80 -3.76
C TYR A 153 -11.12 11.03 -4.30
N SER A 154 -10.83 11.98 -3.41
CA SER A 154 -9.92 13.09 -3.67
C SER A 154 -8.92 13.17 -2.53
N PRO A 155 -7.59 13.13 -2.81
CA PRO A 155 -6.60 13.31 -1.76
C PRO A 155 -6.79 14.68 -1.08
N THR A 156 -6.94 14.69 0.23
CA THR A 156 -7.09 15.92 1.02
C THR A 156 -5.75 16.59 1.24
N LYS A 157 -5.63 17.91 1.00
CA LYS A 157 -4.43 18.65 1.42
C LYS A 157 -4.35 18.69 2.95
N LEU A 158 -3.16 18.45 3.50
CA LEU A 158 -2.92 18.42 4.94
C LEU A 158 -2.38 19.78 5.41
N LYS A 159 -3.15 20.48 6.23
CA LYS A 159 -2.66 21.72 6.88
C LYS A 159 -1.87 21.34 8.12
N LYS A 160 -0.56 21.61 8.14
CA LYS A 160 0.34 21.29 9.27
C LYS A 160 0.26 19.80 9.65
N PRO A 161 0.67 18.89 8.76
CA PRO A 161 0.55 17.45 9.00
C PRO A 161 1.33 17.05 10.24
N LYS A 162 0.83 16.03 10.95
CA LYS A 162 1.63 15.28 11.91
C LYS A 162 2.29 14.10 11.21
N ILE A 163 3.61 14.01 11.32
CA ILE A 163 4.40 12.94 10.75
C ILE A 163 4.91 12.08 11.91
N ALA A 164 4.75 10.77 11.83
CA ALA A 164 5.43 9.84 12.72
C ALA A 164 6.28 8.88 11.89
N TYR A 165 7.51 8.63 12.31
CA TYR A 165 8.35 7.61 11.69
C TYR A 165 8.64 6.45 12.65
N LEU A 166 8.56 5.23 12.15
CA LEU A 166 8.70 4.00 12.92
C LEU A 166 9.96 3.27 12.53
N HIS A 167 10.80 2.91 13.50
CA HIS A 167 12.01 2.13 13.24
C HIS A 167 12.35 1.21 14.41
N SER A 168 13.01 0.09 14.09
CA SER A 168 13.61 -0.81 15.09
C SER A 168 15.15 -0.85 14.99
N SER A 169 15.74 0.07 14.23
CA SER A 169 17.17 0.05 13.94
C SER A 169 18.00 0.74 15.03
N LEU A 170 19.21 0.23 15.27
CA LEU A 170 20.19 0.85 16.17
C LEU A 170 20.72 2.16 15.57
N LYS A 171 20.56 3.26 16.32
CA LYS A 171 20.83 4.63 15.82
C LYS A 171 22.24 4.84 15.26
N ALA A 172 23.26 4.23 15.87
CA ALA A 172 24.65 4.48 15.51
C ALA A 172 25.14 3.83 14.20
N LYS A 173 24.41 2.84 13.64
CA LYS A 173 24.94 2.00 12.53
C LYS A 173 23.98 1.78 11.37
N SER A 174 22.74 2.25 11.46
CA SER A 174 21.70 1.93 10.48
C SER A 174 21.77 2.83 9.25
N ASN A 175 22.13 2.25 8.11
CA ASN A 175 22.05 2.91 6.81
C ASN A 175 20.63 3.43 6.52
N THR A 176 19.60 2.66 6.83
CA THR A 176 18.19 3.04 6.63
C THR A 176 17.80 4.27 7.46
N LEU A 177 18.20 4.31 8.73
CA LEU A 177 17.93 5.46 9.58
C LEU A 177 18.77 6.67 9.17
N MET A 178 20.03 6.48 8.79
CA MET A 178 20.87 7.56 8.27
C MET A 178 20.24 8.23 7.04
N LEU A 179 19.71 7.43 6.11
CA LEU A 179 18.98 7.97 4.95
C LEU A 179 17.71 8.73 5.36
N TRP A 180 16.95 8.21 6.33
CA TRP A 180 15.81 8.96 6.87
C TRP A 180 16.23 10.30 7.46
N ARG A 181 17.35 10.38 8.20
CA ARG A 181 17.82 11.66 8.77
C ARG A 181 18.16 12.70 7.71
N MET A 182 18.65 12.28 6.54
CA MET A 182 18.83 13.20 5.40
C MET A 182 17.49 13.75 4.91
N VAL A 183 16.49 12.87 4.74
CA VAL A 183 15.14 13.27 4.32
C VAL A 183 14.49 14.18 5.37
N GLU A 184 14.61 13.83 6.66
CA GLU A 184 14.07 14.59 7.79
C GLU A 184 14.64 16.00 7.87
N GLY A 185 15.94 16.19 7.61
CA GLY A 185 16.58 17.51 7.56
C GLY A 185 16.01 18.42 6.45
N GLU A 186 15.42 17.84 5.40
CA GLU A 186 14.72 18.59 4.36
C GLU A 186 13.26 18.89 4.74
N LEU A 187 12.75 18.37 5.86
CA LEU A 187 11.37 18.54 6.35
C LEU A 187 11.26 19.56 7.51
N ASP A 188 12.24 20.46 7.65
CA ASP A 188 12.30 21.48 8.69
C ASP A 188 10.98 22.24 8.88
N GLY A 189 10.57 22.38 10.15
CA GLY A 189 9.36 23.09 10.55
C GLY A 189 8.07 22.26 10.55
N LEU A 190 8.13 20.97 10.19
CA LEU A 190 7.02 20.03 10.35
C LEU A 190 7.03 19.35 11.72
N ASP A 191 5.84 18.92 12.18
CA ASP A 191 5.67 18.16 13.42
C ASP A 191 6.04 16.69 13.14
N ILE A 192 7.25 16.28 13.54
CA ILE A 192 7.81 14.94 13.28
C ILE A 192 8.09 14.25 14.61
N GLU A 193 7.45 13.10 14.83
CA GLU A 193 7.59 12.30 16.04
C GLU A 193 8.30 10.95 15.76
N GLU A 194 9.33 10.65 16.55
CA GLU A 194 10.09 9.39 16.49
C GLU A 194 9.40 8.27 17.27
N VAL A 195 9.06 7.17 16.60
CA VAL A 195 8.59 5.93 17.22
C VAL A 195 9.71 4.88 17.14
N PHE A 196 10.60 4.92 18.13
CA PHE A 196 11.61 3.87 18.31
C PHE A 196 11.00 2.63 18.95
N ILE A 197 11.09 1.50 18.24
CA ILE A 197 10.61 0.19 18.68
C ILE A 197 11.82 -0.62 19.14
N GLU A 198 11.98 -0.71 20.45
CA GLU A 198 13.05 -1.49 21.06
C GLU A 198 12.88 -2.99 20.74
N ASN A 199 13.99 -3.69 20.54
CA ASN A 199 13.96 -5.12 20.23
C ASN A 199 13.23 -5.90 21.33
N ALA A 200 12.31 -6.78 20.92
CA ALA A 200 11.50 -7.59 21.82
C ALA A 200 10.59 -6.81 22.79
N SER A 201 10.41 -5.50 22.57
CA SER A 201 9.47 -4.68 23.36
C SER A 201 8.00 -4.84 22.91
N VAL A 202 7.77 -5.36 21.71
CA VAL A 202 6.43 -5.56 21.13
C VAL A 202 6.25 -7.04 20.80
N PHE A 203 5.36 -7.70 21.54
CA PHE A 203 4.87 -9.03 21.15
C PHE A 203 4.05 -8.96 19.87
N ASP A 204 4.14 -9.99 19.04
CA ASP A 204 3.27 -10.13 17.86
C ASP A 204 1.80 -10.33 18.29
N CYS A 205 0.88 -10.14 17.35
CA CYS A 205 -0.55 -10.25 17.59
C CYS A 205 -0.94 -11.65 18.09
N PHE A 206 -1.67 -11.70 19.22
CA PHE A 206 -2.18 -12.94 19.81
C PHE A 206 -3.18 -13.69 18.91
N GLY A 207 -3.80 -13.02 17.94
CA GLY A 207 -4.83 -13.64 17.09
C GLY A 207 -6.17 -13.86 17.83
N CYS A 208 -6.55 -12.96 18.73
CA CYS A 208 -7.81 -13.04 19.47
C CYS A 208 -9.05 -13.01 18.55
N THR A 209 -10.21 -13.41 19.09
CA THR A 209 -11.46 -13.41 18.31
C THR A 209 -11.85 -12.00 17.84
N TYR A 210 -12.62 -11.92 16.75
CA TYR A 210 -13.13 -10.64 16.23
C TYR A 210 -13.82 -9.79 17.31
N LYS A 211 -14.72 -10.40 18.10
CA LYS A 211 -15.46 -9.71 19.16
C LYS A 211 -14.50 -9.18 20.24
N THR A 212 -13.51 -9.98 20.65
CA THR A 212 -12.51 -9.57 21.63
C THR A 212 -11.67 -8.39 21.12
N CYS A 213 -11.16 -8.46 19.89
CA CYS A 213 -10.37 -7.39 19.29
C CYS A 213 -11.18 -6.08 19.20
N LEU A 214 -12.46 -6.17 18.81
CA LEU A 214 -13.35 -5.02 18.71
C LEU A 214 -13.61 -4.36 20.07
N GLU A 215 -13.92 -5.14 21.12
CA GLU A 215 -14.18 -4.60 22.46
C GLU A 215 -12.94 -3.99 23.11
N LEU A 216 -11.77 -4.61 22.93
CA LEU A 216 -10.49 -4.04 23.40
C LEU A 216 -10.18 -2.73 22.67
N GLY A 217 -10.38 -2.69 21.34
CA GLY A 217 -10.15 -1.49 20.54
C GLY A 217 -11.00 -0.28 20.96
N LYS A 218 -12.26 -0.51 21.37
CA LYS A 218 -13.13 0.55 21.93
C LYS A 218 -12.54 1.18 23.20
N ARG A 219 -11.69 0.47 23.93
CA ARG A 219 -11.04 0.91 25.17
C ARG A 219 -9.59 1.37 24.93
N ASN A 220 -9.19 1.61 23.69
CA ASN A 220 -7.80 1.91 23.30
C ASN A 220 -6.79 0.88 23.80
N ASN A 221 -7.19 -0.39 23.88
CA ASN A 221 -6.37 -1.45 24.42
C ASN A 221 -6.26 -2.63 23.45
N CYS A 222 -5.29 -3.51 23.66
CA CYS A 222 -5.02 -4.74 22.92
C CYS A 222 -4.79 -5.87 23.93
N PHE A 223 -4.62 -7.10 23.47
CA PHE A 223 -4.52 -8.27 24.35
C PHE A 223 -3.42 -8.13 25.41
N TYR A 224 -2.26 -7.58 25.03
CA TYR A 224 -1.10 -7.47 25.92
C TYR A 224 -1.07 -6.20 26.77
N GLY A 225 -1.86 -5.17 26.45
CA GLY A 225 -1.87 -3.89 27.19
C GLY A 225 -0.48 -3.33 27.48
N ASP A 226 0.33 -3.14 26.45
CA ASP A 226 1.77 -2.82 26.55
C ASP A 226 2.12 -1.49 25.85
N VAL A 227 3.42 -1.28 25.60
CA VAL A 227 3.98 -0.11 24.89
C VAL A 227 3.26 0.19 23.55
N MET A 228 2.71 -0.83 22.88
CA MET A 228 1.95 -0.63 21.66
C MET A 228 0.70 0.22 21.92
N THR A 229 -0.05 -0.05 22.99
CA THR A 229 -1.29 0.66 23.32
C THR A 229 -1.02 1.97 24.06
N GLU A 230 -0.01 2.00 24.92
CA GLU A 230 0.29 3.17 25.75
C GLU A 230 1.01 4.28 24.98
N LYS A 231 1.89 3.91 24.04
CA LYS A 231 2.76 4.88 23.35
C LYS A 231 2.54 4.89 21.84
N PHE A 232 2.63 3.74 21.18
CA PHE A 232 2.69 3.73 19.71
C PHE A 232 1.32 3.99 19.06
N THR A 233 0.25 3.39 19.58
CA THR A 233 -1.10 3.54 19.04
C THR A 233 -1.58 5.00 19.08
N PRO A 234 -1.42 5.76 20.19
CA PRO A 234 -1.78 7.18 20.22
C PRO A 234 -1.03 8.03 19.19
N ILE A 235 0.27 7.79 19.00
CA ILE A 235 1.09 8.52 18.01
C ILE A 235 0.59 8.22 16.60
N ILE A 236 0.35 6.95 16.28
CA ILE A 236 -0.15 6.50 14.97
C ILE A 236 -1.59 7.02 14.71
N GLU A 237 -2.43 7.07 15.75
CA GLU A 237 -3.77 7.64 15.70
C GLU A 237 -3.71 9.14 15.39
N ALA A 238 -2.77 9.88 15.99
CA ALA A 238 -2.59 11.31 15.77
C ALA A 238 -1.91 11.67 14.43
N ALA A 239 -1.05 10.80 13.90
CA ALA A 239 -0.27 11.08 12.69
C ALA A 239 -1.12 11.07 11.42
N ASP A 240 -0.91 12.05 10.54
CA ASP A 240 -1.48 12.08 9.18
C ASP A 240 -0.61 11.28 8.19
N ILE A 241 0.69 11.24 8.45
CA ILE A 241 1.71 10.58 7.64
C ILE A 241 2.52 9.64 8.51
N LEU A 242 2.66 8.39 8.08
CA LEU A 242 3.52 7.40 8.70
C LEU A 242 4.70 7.08 7.77
N VAL A 243 5.92 7.15 8.28
CA VAL A 243 7.12 6.75 7.55
C VAL A 243 7.72 5.49 8.17
N TRP A 244 7.79 4.41 7.39
CA TRP A 244 8.32 3.13 7.84
C TRP A 244 9.80 3.02 7.48
N ILE A 245 10.68 2.94 8.48
CA ILE A 245 12.12 2.82 8.27
C ILE A 245 12.48 1.33 8.33
N CYS A 246 12.56 0.71 7.17
CA CYS A 246 12.63 -0.74 7.00
C CYS A 246 14.01 -1.18 6.48
N PRO A 247 14.98 -1.51 7.36
CA PRO A 247 16.15 -2.26 6.93
C PRO A 247 15.72 -3.63 6.37
N ASN A 248 16.50 -4.15 5.42
CA ASN A 248 16.26 -5.48 4.87
C ASN A 248 16.90 -6.58 5.74
N TYR A 249 16.07 -7.43 6.33
CA TYR A 249 16.51 -8.66 6.99
C TYR A 249 15.89 -9.88 6.29
N ASN A 250 16.68 -10.55 5.45
CA ASN A 250 16.26 -11.74 4.71
C ASN A 250 15.04 -11.49 3.81
N ASP A 251 15.08 -10.40 3.04
CA ASP A 251 14.03 -9.92 2.14
C ASP A 251 12.68 -9.74 2.83
N SER A 252 12.71 -9.33 4.10
CA SER A 252 11.55 -9.18 4.96
C SER A 252 11.62 -7.92 5.82
N ILE A 253 10.44 -7.42 6.18
CA ILE A 253 10.28 -6.38 7.21
C ILE A 253 10.77 -6.96 8.55
N SER A 254 11.42 -6.14 9.38
CA SER A 254 11.86 -6.59 10.71
C SER A 254 10.68 -7.09 11.55
N SER A 255 10.91 -8.13 12.35
CA SER A 255 9.86 -8.76 13.17
C SER A 255 9.15 -7.78 14.10
N ASN A 256 9.87 -6.81 14.67
CA ASN A 256 9.27 -5.77 15.51
C ASN A 256 8.29 -4.88 14.73
N LEU A 257 8.64 -4.47 13.49
CA LEU A 257 7.76 -3.67 12.65
C LEU A 257 6.56 -4.50 12.17
N VAL A 258 6.76 -5.78 11.83
CA VAL A 258 5.66 -6.70 11.52
C VAL A 258 4.70 -6.84 12.70
N ALA A 259 5.21 -6.98 13.93
CA ALA A 259 4.39 -7.05 15.13
C ALA A 259 3.53 -5.78 15.32
N VAL A 260 4.09 -4.60 15.05
CA VAL A 260 3.33 -3.34 15.03
C VAL A 260 2.23 -3.38 13.96
N ILE A 261 2.55 -3.74 12.72
CA ILE A 261 1.58 -3.85 11.60
C ILE A 261 0.42 -4.78 11.97
N ASN A 262 0.72 -5.96 12.53
CA ASN A 262 -0.28 -6.93 12.93
C ASN A 262 -1.21 -6.39 14.03
N ARG A 263 -0.65 -5.63 14.98
CA ARG A 263 -1.39 -5.07 16.12
C ARG A 263 -2.15 -3.80 15.81
N LEU A 264 -1.86 -3.11 14.70
CA LEU A 264 -2.67 -2.01 14.18
C LEU A 264 -4.12 -2.41 13.88
N THR A 265 -4.41 -3.72 13.78
CA THR A 265 -5.79 -4.22 13.63
C THR A 265 -6.72 -3.63 14.69
N THR A 266 -6.25 -3.48 15.94
CA THR A 266 -7.03 -2.92 17.04
C THR A 266 -7.47 -1.48 16.75
N LEU A 267 -6.52 -0.63 16.34
CA LEU A 267 -6.79 0.77 15.99
C LEU A 267 -7.63 0.87 14.72
N TYR A 268 -7.37 0.01 13.73
CA TYR A 268 -8.17 -0.09 12.50
C TYR A 268 -9.65 -0.42 12.76
N ARG A 269 -9.98 -1.13 13.84
CA ARG A 269 -11.39 -1.37 14.23
C ARG A 269 -12.07 -0.14 14.84
N LYS A 270 -11.30 0.85 15.30
CA LYS A 270 -11.79 2.11 15.87
C LYS A 270 -11.90 3.22 14.84
N MET A 271 -10.96 3.28 13.88
CA MET A 271 -10.92 4.34 12.87
C MET A 271 -10.49 3.82 11.50
N SER A 272 -10.89 4.55 10.45
CA SER A 272 -10.39 4.31 9.10
C SER A 272 -9.00 4.92 8.91
N PHE A 273 -8.14 4.22 8.18
CA PHE A 273 -6.83 4.73 7.74
C PHE A 273 -6.82 5.28 6.31
N HIS A 274 -7.98 5.36 5.63
CA HIS A 274 -8.06 5.73 4.21
C HIS A 274 -7.53 7.13 3.89
N ASN A 275 -7.43 8.01 4.90
CA ASN A 275 -6.90 9.37 4.77
C ASN A 275 -5.49 9.54 5.36
N LYS A 276 -4.95 8.49 6.01
CA LYS A 276 -3.57 8.46 6.48
C LYS A 276 -2.66 7.99 5.36
N ARG A 277 -1.50 8.62 5.23
CA ARG A 277 -0.52 8.34 4.17
C ARG A 277 0.60 7.46 4.71
N ILE A 278 1.06 6.52 3.90
CA ILE A 278 2.26 5.73 4.21
C ILE A 278 3.40 6.07 3.25
N TYR A 279 4.57 6.25 3.83
CA TYR A 279 5.85 6.35 3.14
C TYR A 279 6.84 5.34 3.74
N SER A 280 7.94 5.09 3.05
CA SER A 280 8.96 4.16 3.52
C SER A 280 10.38 4.59 3.14
N ILE A 281 11.35 4.25 3.97
CA ILE A 281 12.77 4.23 3.61
C ILE A 281 13.21 2.78 3.71
N ILE A 282 13.73 2.23 2.63
CA ILE A 282 14.19 0.84 2.56
C ILE A 282 15.65 0.85 2.13
N VAL A 283 16.51 0.22 2.92
CA VAL A 283 17.91 0.02 2.53
C VAL A 283 18.26 -1.45 2.66
N SER A 284 18.63 -2.05 1.53
CA SER A 284 19.05 -3.44 1.44
C SER A 284 20.56 -3.58 1.51
N GLY A 285 21.07 -4.67 2.08
CA GLY A 285 22.51 -4.93 2.11
C GLY A 285 23.05 -5.47 0.78
N ASN A 286 22.26 -6.23 0.04
CA ASN A 286 22.69 -6.90 -1.19
C ASN A 286 21.56 -7.20 -2.19
N SER A 287 20.30 -7.25 -1.76
CA SER A 287 19.15 -7.59 -2.60
C SER A 287 18.36 -6.36 -3.08
N GLY A 288 17.42 -6.58 -4.00
CA GLY A 288 16.41 -5.59 -4.36
C GLY A 288 15.52 -5.25 -3.17
N SER A 289 15.10 -3.98 -3.07
CA SER A 289 14.22 -3.50 -2.00
C SER A 289 12.72 -3.71 -2.28
N ASP A 290 12.36 -4.19 -3.48
CA ASP A 290 10.98 -4.36 -3.93
C ASP A 290 10.21 -5.40 -3.10
N SER A 291 10.89 -6.41 -2.59
CA SER A 291 10.29 -7.46 -1.75
C SER A 291 9.68 -6.85 -0.48
N ILE A 292 10.38 -5.93 0.16
CA ILE A 292 9.93 -5.20 1.36
C ILE A 292 8.87 -4.17 1.00
N ALA A 293 9.06 -3.44 -0.11
CA ALA A 293 8.06 -2.49 -0.59
C ALA A 293 6.71 -3.17 -0.82
N ARG A 294 6.69 -4.34 -1.46
CA ARG A 294 5.48 -5.14 -1.69
C ARG A 294 4.86 -5.66 -0.39
N GLN A 295 5.67 -6.06 0.59
CA GLN A 295 5.16 -6.44 1.93
C GLN A 295 4.48 -5.26 2.65
N LEU A 296 5.04 -4.05 2.55
CA LEU A 296 4.43 -2.84 3.11
C LEU A 296 3.13 -2.48 2.39
N ILE A 297 3.09 -2.58 1.05
CA ILE A 297 1.87 -2.38 0.26
C ILE A 297 0.79 -3.38 0.70
N ASP A 298 1.12 -4.67 0.80
CA ASP A 298 0.16 -5.69 1.22
C ASP A 298 -0.31 -5.44 2.65
N GLY A 299 0.61 -5.32 3.60
CA GLY A 299 0.29 -5.13 5.01
C GLY A 299 -0.49 -3.86 5.29
N LEU A 300 -0.09 -2.71 4.74
CA LEU A 300 -0.61 -1.40 5.12
C LEU A 300 -1.66 -0.87 4.16
N ASN A 301 -1.42 -0.88 2.85
CA ASN A 301 -2.36 -0.31 1.88
C ASN A 301 -3.51 -1.28 1.56
N ILE A 302 -3.20 -2.53 1.21
CA ILE A 302 -4.22 -3.55 0.89
C ILE A 302 -4.99 -3.96 2.14
N ASN A 303 -4.31 -4.33 3.23
CA ASN A 303 -4.96 -4.97 4.38
C ASN A 303 -5.39 -4.02 5.52
N LYS A 304 -4.67 -2.90 5.75
CA LYS A 304 -5.08 -1.89 6.77
C LYS A 304 -5.75 -0.67 6.17
N GLY A 305 -5.62 -0.46 4.86
CA GLY A 305 -6.31 0.61 4.17
C GLY A 305 -5.68 1.98 4.25
N PHE A 306 -4.38 2.07 4.46
CA PHE A 306 -3.68 3.35 4.31
C PHE A 306 -3.71 3.81 2.85
N TYR A 307 -3.78 5.12 2.61
CA TYR A 307 -3.56 5.67 1.28
C TYR A 307 -2.08 5.51 0.90
N LEU A 308 -1.81 5.04 -0.32
CA LEU A 308 -0.47 4.89 -0.87
C LEU A 308 -0.17 6.07 -1.81
N PRO A 309 0.65 7.04 -1.39
CA PRO A 309 1.07 8.17 -2.22
C PRO A 309 1.94 7.69 -3.40
N PRO A 310 2.08 8.48 -4.47
CA PRO A 310 3.01 8.15 -5.56
C PRO A 310 4.45 8.10 -5.03
N TYR A 311 5.28 7.21 -5.59
CA TYR A 311 6.67 7.02 -5.16
C TYR A 311 6.80 6.84 -3.63
N PHE A 312 6.01 5.93 -3.07
CA PHE A 312 5.84 5.84 -1.61
C PHE A 312 7.10 5.41 -0.85
N ALA A 313 8.12 4.88 -1.54
CA ALA A 313 9.33 4.34 -0.92
C ALA A 313 10.58 4.90 -1.58
N LEU A 314 11.52 5.37 -0.77
CA LEU A 314 12.91 5.59 -1.17
C LEU A 314 13.70 4.31 -0.87
N MET A 315 14.33 3.76 -1.90
CA MET A 315 14.96 2.45 -1.86
C MET A 315 16.42 2.54 -2.31
N GLU A 316 17.33 2.00 -1.52
CA GLU A 316 18.77 1.98 -1.83
C GLU A 316 19.45 0.69 -1.39
N THR A 317 20.69 0.49 -1.85
CA THR A 317 21.53 -0.64 -1.44
C THR A 317 22.80 -0.13 -0.76
N ALA A 318 23.00 -0.52 0.50
CA ALA A 318 24.17 -0.15 1.30
C ALA A 318 24.40 -1.21 2.41
N ASN A 319 25.54 -1.90 2.36
CA ASN A 319 25.85 -3.02 3.24
C ASN A 319 26.58 -2.57 4.52
N ASP A 320 27.78 -2.01 4.36
CA ASP A 320 28.61 -1.59 5.49
C ASP A 320 27.96 -0.40 6.21
N ALA A 321 28.13 -0.31 7.53
CA ALA A 321 27.61 0.81 8.30
C ALA A 321 28.16 2.15 7.76
N GLY A 322 27.25 3.08 7.44
CA GLY A 322 27.58 4.38 6.86
C GLY A 322 27.85 4.36 5.35
N SER A 323 27.81 3.21 4.68
CA SER A 323 28.00 3.14 3.22
C SER A 323 26.89 3.84 2.43
N ILE A 324 25.72 4.05 3.05
CA ILE A 324 24.62 4.83 2.43
C ILE A 324 25.04 6.26 2.10
N LEU A 325 25.96 6.85 2.87
CA LEU A 325 26.49 8.19 2.65
C LEU A 325 27.33 8.30 1.37
N LYS A 326 27.75 7.16 0.82
CA LYS A 326 28.58 7.07 -0.38
C LYS A 326 27.79 6.69 -1.62
N VAL A 327 26.48 6.45 -1.48
CA VAL A 327 25.62 6.15 -2.63
C VAL A 327 25.52 7.39 -3.52
N ASP A 328 25.64 7.18 -4.82
CA ASP A 328 25.62 8.27 -5.80
C ASP A 328 24.34 9.11 -5.68
N ASN A 329 24.53 10.43 -5.58
CA ASN A 329 23.47 11.44 -5.48
C ASN A 329 22.50 11.22 -4.31
N ILE A 330 22.92 10.56 -3.22
CA ILE A 330 22.02 10.21 -2.11
C ILE A 330 21.34 11.43 -1.47
N GLU A 331 22.03 12.57 -1.37
CA GLU A 331 21.48 13.82 -0.83
C GLU A 331 20.37 14.37 -1.74
N GLU A 332 20.58 14.39 -3.05
CA GLU A 332 19.55 14.83 -4.01
C GLU A 332 18.36 13.87 -4.03
N LYS A 333 18.59 12.56 -3.92
CA LYS A 333 17.51 11.58 -3.78
C LYS A 333 16.70 11.81 -2.50
N ALA A 334 17.36 12.07 -1.38
CA ALA A 334 16.70 12.38 -0.10
C ALA A 334 15.85 13.67 -0.22
N LYS A 335 16.39 14.70 -0.86
CA LYS A 335 15.69 15.97 -1.12
C LYS A 335 14.47 15.81 -2.03
N LEU A 336 14.60 15.08 -3.13
CA LEU A 336 13.48 14.76 -4.02
C LEU A 336 12.39 13.98 -3.28
N TYR A 337 12.79 13.04 -2.42
CA TYR A 337 11.85 12.28 -1.62
C TYR A 337 11.14 13.14 -0.57
N ALA A 338 11.85 14.02 0.12
CA ALA A 338 11.25 15.00 1.02
C ALA A 338 10.26 15.92 0.28
N ALA A 339 10.58 16.35 -0.94
CA ALA A 339 9.64 17.12 -1.78
C ALA A 339 8.38 16.33 -2.12
N ASN A 340 8.47 15.01 -2.33
CA ASN A 340 7.31 14.15 -2.54
C ASN A 340 6.41 14.06 -1.29
N LEU A 341 6.99 14.00 -0.08
CA LEU A 341 6.23 14.08 1.18
C LEU A 341 5.51 15.44 1.29
N LYS A 342 6.17 16.52 0.86
CA LYS A 342 5.63 17.88 0.88
C LYS A 342 4.53 18.13 -0.16
N ARG A 343 4.34 17.24 -1.15
CA ARG A 343 3.39 17.44 -2.25
C ARG A 343 1.94 17.61 -1.81
N PHE A 344 1.59 17.07 -0.64
CA PHE A 344 0.23 17.08 -0.11
C PHE A 344 0.00 18.15 0.97
N LEU A 345 0.97 19.03 1.21
CA LEU A 345 0.91 20.10 2.22
C LEU A 345 0.16 21.35 1.72
#